data_AF-A0A352VK30-F1
#
_entry.id   AF-A0A352VK30-F1
#
_cell.length_a   1.000
_cell.length_b   1.000
_cell.length_c   1.000
_cell.angle_alpha   90.00
_cell.angle_beta   90.00
_cell.angle_gamma   90.00
#
_symmetry.space_group_name_H-M   'P 1'
#
loop_
_entity.id
_entity.type
_entity.pdbx_description
1 polymer ?
#
loop_
_entity_poly.entity_id
_entity_poly.type
_entity_poly.pdbx_seq_one_letter_code
_entity_poly.pdbx_strand_id
1 'polypeptide(L)' 'LEAALHGGEDYELLFVTDPGVVDVDLFAKRFGLDLTCVGHVLEGEGVWIDHGDGEPRPLERAGFDHFGSVDR' A
#
# COMPACT_ATOMS: atom_id res chain seq x y z
N LEU A 1 12.24 -0.79 2.04
CA LEU A 1 10.78 -0.93 2.09
C LEU A 1 10.20 -0.23 3.31
N GLU A 2 10.84 -0.32 4.49
CA GLU A 2 10.47 0.39 5.73
C GLU A 2 9.93 1.81 5.56
N ALA A 3 10.69 2.70 4.90
CA ALA A 3 10.25 4.10 4.70
C ALA A 3 8.94 4.21 3.92
N ALA A 4 8.74 3.36 2.90
CA ALA A 4 7.53 3.37 2.08
C ALA A 4 6.31 2.76 2.82
N LEU A 5 6.52 1.85 3.76
CA LEU A 5 5.43 1.21 4.52
C LEU A 5 5.04 1.98 5.78
N HIS A 6 5.98 2.75 6.35
CA HIS A 6 5.83 3.30 7.71
C HIS A 6 6.18 4.78 7.85
N GLY A 7 6.83 5.39 6.86
CA GLY A 7 7.31 6.77 6.94
C GLY A 7 6.17 7.80 6.93
N GLY A 8 5.24 7.66 5.97
CA GLY A 8 4.21 8.66 5.73
C GLY A 8 4.79 9.93 5.09
N GLU A 9 4.02 11.03 5.16
CA GLU A 9 4.35 12.32 4.50
C GLU A 9 4.48 12.24 2.97
N ASP A 10 4.02 11.16 2.34
CA ASP A 10 4.06 10.99 0.88
C ASP A 10 3.00 11.85 0.16
N TYR A 11 1.86 12.10 0.81
CA TYR A 11 0.68 12.77 0.22
C TYR A 11 0.15 12.10 -1.07
N GLU A 12 0.41 10.81 -1.22
CA GLU A 12 -0.04 9.99 -2.35
C GLU A 12 -1.43 9.39 -2.12
N LEU A 13 -2.09 8.97 -3.22
CA LEU A 13 -3.37 8.27 -3.16
C LEU A 13 -3.17 6.76 -3.20
N LEU A 14 -3.70 6.05 -2.20
CA LEU A 14 -3.83 4.60 -2.20
C LEU A 14 -5.31 4.21 -2.30
N PHE A 15 -5.66 3.40 -3.29
CA PHE A 15 -7.04 2.98 -3.52
C PHE A 15 -7.12 1.54 -4.04
N VAL A 16 -8.34 1.00 -4.03
CA VAL A 16 -8.67 -0.34 -4.52
C VAL A 16 -9.73 -0.20 -5.62
N THR A 17 -9.66 -1.05 -6.64
CA THR A 17 -10.62 -1.08 -7.74
C THR A 17 -10.74 -2.49 -8.30
N ASP A 18 -11.85 -2.77 -8.99
CA ASP A 18 -12.03 -4.04 -9.69
C ASP A 18 -11.03 -4.16 -10.86
N PRO A 19 -10.60 -5.38 -11.21
CA PRO A 19 -9.72 -5.59 -12.36
C PRO A 19 -10.27 -4.97 -13.64
N GLY A 20 -9.44 -4.22 -14.35
CA GLY A 20 -9.77 -3.62 -15.65
C GLY A 20 -10.56 -2.31 -15.58
N VAL A 21 -10.92 -1.81 -14.39
CA VAL A 21 -11.58 -0.50 -14.25
C VAL A 21 -10.62 0.65 -14.54
N VAL A 22 -9.35 0.51 -14.13
CA VAL A 22 -8.33 1.54 -14.37
C VAL A 22 -7.37 1.09 -15.45
N ASP A 23 -7.26 1.92 -16.49
CA ASP A 23 -6.21 1.85 -17.50
C ASP A 23 -5.04 2.75 -17.05
N VAL A 24 -3.91 2.13 -16.74
CA VAL A 24 -2.71 2.82 -16.22
C VAL A 24 -2.11 3.77 -17.25
N ASP A 25 -2.07 3.39 -18.53
CA ASP A 25 -1.49 4.22 -19.58
C ASP A 25 -2.35 5.46 -19.85
N LEU A 26 -3.67 5.29 -19.83
CA LEU A 26 -4.60 6.40 -19.97
C LEU A 26 -4.54 7.33 -18.77
N PHE A 27 -4.48 6.78 -17.54
CA PHE A 27 -4.33 7.57 -16.32
C PHE A 27 -3.06 8.43 -16.38
N ALA A 28 -1.92 7.82 -16.70
CA ALA A 28 -0.64 8.52 -16.79
C ALA A 28 -0.67 9.64 -17.84
N LYS A 29 -1.22 9.39 -19.02
CA LYS A 29 -1.39 10.42 -20.06
C LYS A 29 -2.33 11.55 -19.62
N ARG A 30 -3.40 11.23 -18.88
CA ARG A 30 -4.44 12.20 -18.49
C ARG A 30 -4.02 13.12 -17.36
N PHE A 31 -3.30 12.58 -16.38
CA PHE A 31 -2.94 13.29 -15.15
C PHE A 31 -1.45 13.65 -15.07
N GLY A 32 -0.60 13.06 -15.92
CA GLY A 32 0.85 13.25 -15.85
C GLY A 32 1.47 12.66 -14.59
N LEU A 33 0.84 11.64 -14.01
CA LEU A 33 1.23 10.97 -12.78
C LEU A 33 1.34 9.47 -13.02
N ASP A 34 2.34 8.84 -12.40
CA ASP A 34 2.48 7.40 -12.45
C ASP A 34 1.44 6.72 -11.56
N LEU A 35 0.98 5.55 -11.98
CA LEU A 35 0.09 4.71 -11.20
C LEU A 35 0.63 3.29 -11.17
N THR A 36 0.86 2.76 -9.97
CA THR A 36 1.47 1.45 -9.77
C THR A 36 0.51 0.53 -9.04
N CYS A 37 0.23 -0.65 -9.61
CA CYS A 37 -0.46 -1.72 -8.89
C CYS A 37 0.52 -2.37 -7.92
N VAL A 38 0.29 -2.20 -6.61
CA VAL A 38 1.20 -2.67 -5.54
C VAL A 38 0.72 -3.94 -4.84
N GLY A 39 -0.43 -4.49 -5.23
CA GLY A 39 -0.99 -5.67 -4.58
C GLY A 39 -2.43 -5.96 -5.01
N HIS A 40 -3.10 -6.81 -4.25
CA HIS A 40 -4.47 -7.22 -4.47
C HIS A 40 -5.19 -7.41 -3.13
N VAL A 41 -6.51 -7.24 -3.13
CA VAL A 41 -7.36 -7.49 -1.96
C VAL A 41 -8.02 -8.86 -2.12
N LEU A 42 -7.98 -9.65 -1.05
CA LEU A 42 -8.63 -10.96 -0.95
C LEU A 42 -9.65 -10.94 0.19
N GLU A 43 -10.55 -11.93 0.20
CA GLU A 43 -11.38 -12.19 1.38
C GLU A 43 -10.49 -12.54 2.58
N GLY A 44 -10.69 -11.86 3.71
CA GLY A 44 -9.87 -12.01 4.91
C GLY A 44 -9.64 -10.70 5.65
N GLU A 45 -8.67 -10.69 6.56
CA GLU A 45 -8.34 -9.51 7.40
C GLU A 45 -6.83 -9.35 7.59
N GLY A 46 -6.32 -8.12 7.52
CA GLY A 46 -4.89 -7.84 7.69
C GLY A 46 -4.18 -7.51 6.38
N VAL A 47 -2.86 -7.33 6.47
CA VAL A 47 -1.99 -6.97 5.34
C VAL A 47 -0.79 -7.90 5.34
N TRP A 48 -0.42 -8.41 4.18
CA TRP A 48 0.71 -9.32 3.99
C TRP A 48 1.63 -8.80 2.91
N ILE A 49 2.94 -8.94 3.13
CA ILE A 49 3.99 -8.55 2.21
C ILE A 49 4.63 -9.80 1.63
N ASP A 50 4.59 -9.91 0.31
CA ASP A 50 5.42 -10.84 -0.44
C ASP A 50 6.78 -10.18 -0.70
N HIS A 51 7.85 -10.79 -0.17
CA HIS A 51 9.22 -10.32 -0.37
C HIS A 51 9.93 -11.00 -1.56
N GLY A 52 9.24 -11.89 -2.28
CA GLY A 52 9.77 -12.67 -3.39
C GLY A 52 10.66 -13.84 -2.96
N ASP A 53 10.72 -14.14 -1.66
CA ASP A 53 11.57 -15.19 -1.07
C ASP A 53 10.78 -16.39 -0.51
N GLY A 54 9.45 -16.41 -0.70
CA GLY A 54 8.60 -17.51 -0.25
C GLY A 54 7.20 -17.04 0.13
N GLU A 55 6.70 -17.59 1.23
CA GLU A 55 5.35 -17.26 1.72
C GLU A 55 5.26 -15.80 2.22
N PRO A 56 4.18 -15.08 1.88
CA PRO A 56 3.94 -13.73 2.38
C PRO A 56 3.92 -13.67 3.91
N ARG A 57 4.47 -12.59 4.46
CA ARG A 57 4.55 -12.35 5.91
C ARG A 57 3.56 -11.25 6.33
N PRO A 58 2.92 -11.35 7.51
CA PRO A 58 2.05 -10.29 8.00
C PRO A 58 2.83 -8.99 8.21
N LEU A 59 2.22 -7.86 7.84
CA LEU A 59 2.78 -6.54 8.06
C LEU A 59 2.41 -6.06 9.46
N GLU A 60 3.40 -5.95 10.34
CA GLU A 60 3.22 -5.38 11.66
C GLU A 60 2.95 -3.87 11.59
N ARG A 61 2.09 -3.39 12.48
CA ARG A 61 1.69 -1.98 12.51
C ARG A 61 2.82 -1.11 13.06
N ALA A 62 3.48 -0.34 12.20
CA ALA A 62 4.61 0.51 12.61
C ALA A 62 4.56 1.96 12.06
N GLY A 63 3.37 2.49 11.76
CA GLY A 63 3.19 3.87 11.29
C GLY A 63 3.09 4.92 12.41
N PHE A 64 3.03 6.19 12.00
CA PHE A 64 2.94 7.33 12.92
C PHE A 64 1.76 7.25 13.90
N ASP A 65 2.05 7.49 15.18
CA ASP A 65 1.08 7.61 16.27
C ASP A 65 1.36 8.91 17.04
N HIS A 66 0.46 9.89 16.91
CA HIS A 66 0.58 11.21 17.53
C HIS A 66 0.77 11.17 19.06
N PHE A 67 0.24 10.15 19.71
CA PHE A 67 0.26 10.02 21.15
C PHE A 67 1.06 8.80 21.61
N GLY A 68 1.79 8.18 20.66
CA GLY A 68 2.64 7.01 20.81
C GLY A 68 2.25 6.18 22.01
N SER A 69 1.24 5.30 21.84
CA SER A 69 0.70 4.41 22.87
C SER A 69 1.56 4.35 24.14
N VAL A 70 1.22 5.16 25.14
CA VAL A 70 1.68 4.93 26.52
C VAL A 70 1.08 3.58 26.92
N ASP A 71 1.98 2.62 27.17
CA ASP A 71 1.74 1.22 27.54
C ASP A 71 1.15 0.27 26.48
N ARG A 72 1.98 -0.71 26.08
CA ARG A 72 1.63 -2.14 26.08
C ARG A 72 2.83 -2.98 26.49
#